data_AF-A0A1V5WG07-F1
#
_entry.id   AF-A0A1V5WG07-F1
#
_cell.length_a   1.000
_cell.length_b   1.000
_cell.length_c   1.000
_cell.angle_alpha   90.00
_cell.angle_beta   90.00
_cell.angle_gamma   90.00
#
_symmetry.space_group_name_H-M   'P 1'
#
loop_
_entity.id
_entity.type
_entity.pdbx_description
1 polymer ?
#
loop_
_entity_poly.entity_id
_entity_poly.type
_entity_poly.pdbx_seq_one_letter_code
_entity_poly.pdbx_strand_id
1 'polypeptide(L)'
;MNFFYVRQFPILPPTVYAAEHLHFIVPRVLELTCTAWDLKPFADEVWKDSPPDLREQIRQQWEANRAATGGHEGVLPENCPHPPFSSPQALEEGKIGGEGFPFPPFKWDETRRALLRAELDAAYARLYGLTRKQLRYILDPADLTERELDGILDPWEEVRDPLDPQGYEQRVAASDFPGETFRVLKEKELREYGEYRTRRLVLEAWERLENVIQFHFGG
;
A
#
# COMPACT_ATOMS: atom_id res chain seq x y z
N MET A 1 -9.22 -38.64 18.56
CA MET A 1 -8.37 -38.04 17.51
C MET A 1 -8.43 -36.53 17.69
N ASN A 2 -7.34 -35.91 18.11
CA ASN A 2 -7.24 -34.45 18.30
C ASN A 2 -7.16 -33.79 16.92
N PHE A 3 -8.27 -33.22 16.46
CA PHE A 3 -8.24 -32.23 15.39
C PHE A 3 -7.79 -30.91 16.02
N PHE A 4 -6.49 -30.64 15.94
CA PHE A 4 -5.98 -29.29 16.14
C PHE A 4 -6.59 -28.43 15.04
N TYR A 5 -7.61 -27.64 15.39
CA TYR A 5 -8.06 -26.51 14.58
C TYR A 5 -6.90 -25.52 14.52
N VAL A 6 -6.02 -25.68 13.55
CA VAL A 6 -5.24 -24.56 13.04
C VAL A 6 -6.28 -23.63 12.44
N ARG A 7 -6.75 -22.65 13.23
CA ARG A 7 -7.45 -21.49 12.65
C ARG A 7 -6.47 -20.91 11.65
N GLN A 8 -6.74 -21.13 10.38
CA GLN A 8 -5.98 -20.53 9.29
C GLN A 8 -5.90 -19.02 9.57
N PHE A 9 -4.74 -18.42 9.26
CA PHE A 9 -4.55 -16.98 9.32
C PHE A 9 -5.78 -16.28 8.69
N PRO A 10 -6.24 -15.15 9.24
CA PRO A 10 -7.34 -14.40 8.64
C PRO A 10 -6.90 -13.91 7.26
N ILE A 11 -7.14 -14.72 6.23
CA ILE A 11 -6.96 -14.35 4.84
C ILE A 11 -8.34 -13.94 4.36
N LEU A 12 -8.49 -12.69 3.96
CA LEU A 12 -9.75 -12.20 3.40
C LEU A 12 -10.08 -13.00 2.15
N PRO A 13 -11.24 -13.69 2.09
CA PRO A 13 -11.62 -14.43 0.90
C PRO A 13 -11.85 -13.44 -0.26
N PRO A 14 -11.68 -13.88 -1.53
CA PRO A 14 -11.87 -13.02 -2.69
C PRO A 14 -13.22 -12.29 -2.73
N THR A 15 -14.25 -12.87 -2.11
CA THR A 15 -15.60 -12.31 -2.01
C THR A 15 -15.71 -11.03 -1.17
N VAL A 16 -14.68 -10.69 -0.37
CA VAL A 16 -14.64 -9.43 0.41
C VAL A 16 -14.31 -8.23 -0.49
N TYR A 17 -13.66 -8.43 -1.63
CA TYR A 17 -13.23 -7.35 -2.49
C TYR A 17 -14.35 -6.92 -3.43
N ALA A 18 -14.99 -5.79 -3.11
CA ALA A 18 -15.84 -5.07 -4.04
C ALA A 18 -15.01 -4.44 -5.18
N ALA A 19 -15.68 -4.02 -6.26
CA ALA A 19 -15.02 -3.36 -7.39
C ALA A 19 -14.21 -2.14 -6.97
N GLU A 20 -14.72 -1.33 -6.04
CA GLU A 20 -14.03 -0.16 -5.48
C GLU A 20 -12.72 -0.53 -4.77
N HIS A 21 -12.71 -1.67 -4.05
CA HIS A 21 -11.49 -2.18 -3.41
C HIS A 21 -10.46 -2.58 -4.46
N LEU A 22 -10.89 -3.28 -5.52
CA LEU A 22 -9.99 -3.71 -6.60
C LEU A 22 -9.44 -2.52 -7.40
N HIS A 23 -10.28 -1.52 -7.69
CA HIS A 23 -9.88 -0.26 -8.32
C HIS A 23 -8.82 0.49 -7.53
N PHE A 24 -8.86 0.40 -6.19
CA PHE A 24 -7.84 1.00 -5.35
C PHE A 24 -6.57 0.15 -5.24
N ILE A 25 -6.72 -1.16 -5.01
CA ILE A 25 -5.60 -2.05 -4.65
C ILE A 25 -4.78 -2.45 -5.87
N VAL A 26 -5.43 -2.92 -6.94
CA VAL A 26 -4.74 -3.55 -8.08
C VAL A 26 -3.75 -2.60 -8.77
N PRO A 27 -4.09 -1.34 -9.10
CA PRO A 27 -3.13 -0.43 -9.72
C PRO A 27 -1.90 -0.17 -8.84
N ARG A 28 -2.11 -0.02 -7.52
CA ARG A 28 -1.02 0.21 -6.55
C ARG A 28 -0.11 -0.99 -6.41
N VAL A 29 -0.70 -2.20 -6.32
CA VAL A 29 0.07 -3.44 -6.29
C VAL A 29 0.88 -3.60 -7.57
N LEU A 30 0.26 -3.38 -8.75
CA LEU A 30 0.98 -3.42 -10.02
C LEU A 30 2.15 -2.44 -10.07
N GLU A 31 1.98 -1.20 -9.60
CA GLU A 31 3.10 -0.24 -9.53
C GLU A 31 4.20 -0.70 -8.56
N LEU A 32 3.82 -1.32 -7.44
CA LEU A 32 4.78 -1.83 -6.47
C LEU A 32 5.53 -3.08 -6.96
N THR A 33 4.91 -3.90 -7.80
CA THR A 33 5.48 -5.16 -8.28
C THR A 33 6.15 -5.00 -9.65
N CYS A 34 5.45 -4.49 -10.66
CA CYS A 34 5.84 -4.49 -12.06
C CYS A 34 6.87 -3.41 -12.40
N THR A 35 8.03 -3.43 -11.73
CA THR A 35 9.13 -2.47 -11.94
C THR A 35 10.26 -3.00 -12.80
N ALA A 36 10.11 -4.22 -13.36
CA ALA A 36 11.09 -4.87 -14.22
C ALA A 36 10.39 -5.51 -15.43
N TRP A 37 11.11 -5.60 -16.55
CA TRP A 37 10.59 -6.16 -17.80
C TRP A 37 10.20 -7.64 -17.68
N ASP A 38 10.91 -8.41 -16.86
CA ASP A 38 10.63 -9.83 -16.62
C ASP A 38 9.28 -10.10 -15.94
N LEU A 39 8.65 -9.06 -15.37
CA LEU A 39 7.31 -9.14 -14.77
C LEU A 39 6.19 -8.89 -15.77
N LYS A 40 6.51 -8.79 -17.06
CA LYS A 40 5.54 -8.62 -18.14
C LYS A 40 4.47 -9.73 -18.18
N PRO A 41 4.80 -11.03 -18.07
CA PRO A 41 3.79 -12.08 -18.06
C PRO A 41 2.77 -11.90 -16.92
N PHE A 42 3.22 -11.52 -15.73
CA PHE A 42 2.34 -11.23 -14.61
C PHE A 42 1.45 -10.00 -14.88
N ALA A 43 2.01 -8.92 -15.42
CA ALA A 43 1.22 -7.73 -15.79
C ALA A 43 0.18 -8.05 -16.87
N ASP A 44 0.52 -8.90 -17.85
CA ASP A 44 -0.40 -9.35 -18.91
C ASP A 44 -1.57 -10.15 -18.37
N GLU A 45 -1.33 -11.06 -17.42
CA GLU A 45 -2.38 -11.83 -16.75
C GLU A 45 -3.34 -10.91 -15.98
N VAL A 46 -2.80 -10.00 -15.16
CA VAL A 46 -3.62 -9.04 -14.41
C VAL A 46 -4.43 -8.15 -15.37
N TRP A 47 -3.82 -7.68 -16.47
CA TRP A 47 -4.51 -6.87 -17.46
C TRP A 47 -5.63 -7.63 -18.16
N LYS A 48 -5.39 -8.88 -18.56
CA LYS A 48 -6.38 -9.73 -19.21
C LYS A 48 -7.60 -9.96 -18.32
N ASP A 49 -7.38 -10.21 -17.04
CA ASP A 49 -8.44 -10.47 -16.05
C ASP A 49 -9.12 -9.20 -15.55
N SER A 50 -8.57 -8.02 -15.86
CA SER A 50 -9.14 -6.74 -15.46
C SER A 50 -10.29 -6.31 -16.39
N PRO A 51 -11.48 -5.95 -15.85
CA PRO A 51 -12.55 -5.33 -16.63
C PRO A 51 -12.14 -3.93 -17.13
N PRO A 52 -12.87 -3.34 -18.10
CA PRO A 52 -12.50 -2.08 -18.74
C PRO A 52 -12.28 -0.89 -17.79
N ASP A 53 -13.10 -0.79 -16.74
CA ASP A 53 -12.99 0.22 -15.69
C ASP A 53 -11.74 0.03 -14.82
N LEU A 54 -11.38 -1.20 -14.45
CA LEU A 54 -10.13 -1.46 -13.75
C LEU A 54 -8.91 -1.21 -14.64
N ARG A 55 -8.95 -1.56 -15.93
CA ARG A 55 -7.87 -1.23 -16.89
C ARG A 55 -7.64 0.27 -16.99
N GLU A 56 -8.71 1.05 -16.92
CA GLU A 56 -8.64 2.51 -16.88
C GLU A 56 -7.92 3.00 -15.61
N GLN A 57 -8.21 2.44 -14.44
CA GLN A 57 -7.50 2.79 -13.19
C GLN A 57 -6.01 2.42 -13.27
N ILE A 58 -5.69 1.26 -13.86
CA ILE A 58 -4.31 0.83 -14.07
C ILE A 58 -3.56 1.81 -15.00
N ARG A 59 -4.21 2.25 -16.09
CA ARG A 59 -3.66 3.25 -17.00
C ARG A 59 -3.38 4.57 -16.30
N GLN A 60 -4.34 5.08 -15.53
CA GLN A 60 -4.17 6.33 -14.76
C GLN A 60 -3.01 6.23 -13.76
N GLN A 61 -2.88 5.09 -13.08
CA GLN A 61 -1.75 4.85 -12.17
C GLN A 61 -0.41 4.87 -12.90
N TRP A 62 -0.32 4.24 -14.08
CA TRP A 62 0.89 4.23 -14.89
C TRP A 62 1.24 5.63 -15.41
N GLU A 63 0.25 6.38 -15.92
CA GLU A 63 0.44 7.76 -16.36
C GLU A 63 0.94 8.65 -15.22
N ALA A 64 0.39 8.50 -14.01
CA ALA A 64 0.84 9.21 -12.83
C ALA A 64 2.28 8.84 -12.41
N ASN A 65 2.66 7.56 -12.48
CA ASN A 65 4.04 7.13 -12.27
C ASN A 65 4.98 7.74 -13.32
N ARG A 66 4.60 7.68 -14.60
CA ARG A 66 5.37 8.25 -15.70
C ARG A 66 5.60 9.75 -15.50
N ALA A 67 4.53 10.48 -15.18
CA ALA A 67 4.60 11.92 -14.92
C ALA A 67 5.52 12.25 -13.73
N ALA A 68 5.50 11.43 -12.67
CA ALA A 68 6.34 11.65 -11.49
C ALA A 68 7.82 11.28 -11.70
N THR A 69 8.12 10.33 -12.60
CA THR A 69 9.46 9.72 -12.71
C THR A 69 10.17 10.02 -14.03
N GLY A 70 9.49 10.66 -14.98
CA GLY A 70 9.94 10.81 -16.36
C GLY A 70 9.78 9.55 -17.22
N GLY A 71 9.36 8.42 -16.64
CA GLY A 71 9.21 7.15 -17.35
C GLY A 71 10.53 6.55 -17.86
N HIS A 72 10.42 5.59 -18.77
CA HIS A 72 11.55 4.97 -19.47
C HIS A 72 11.89 5.75 -20.75
N GLU A 73 13.17 6.06 -20.95
CA GLU A 73 13.66 6.77 -22.12
C GLU A 73 14.13 5.79 -23.22
N GLY A 74 13.60 5.98 -24.44
CA GLY A 74 14.27 5.82 -25.74
C GLY A 74 14.86 4.48 -26.20
N VAL A 75 15.13 3.50 -25.35
CA VAL A 75 15.79 2.25 -25.76
C VAL A 75 15.30 1.06 -24.92
N LEU A 76 14.80 0.01 -25.59
CA LEU A 76 14.51 -1.27 -24.95
C LEU A 76 15.82 -1.93 -24.50
N PRO A 77 15.87 -2.59 -23.34
CA PRO A 77 17.01 -3.42 -22.98
C PRO A 77 17.27 -4.46 -24.08
N GLU A 78 18.53 -4.67 -24.46
CA GLU A 78 18.92 -5.60 -25.55
C GLU A 78 18.35 -7.00 -25.38
N ASN A 79 18.17 -7.45 -24.14
CA ASN A 79 17.64 -8.77 -23.79
C ASN A 79 16.23 -8.73 -23.17
N CYS A 80 15.41 -7.73 -23.51
CA CYS A 80 14.03 -7.66 -23.00
C CYS A 80 13.26 -8.93 -23.37
N PRO A 81 12.91 -9.79 -22.39
CA PRO A 81 12.11 -10.96 -22.69
C PRO A 81 10.70 -10.47 -22.96
N HIS A 82 10.24 -10.59 -24.21
CA HIS A 82 8.92 -10.14 -24.68
C HIS A 82 8.82 -8.61 -24.87
N PRO A 83 9.47 -8.03 -25.90
CA PRO A 83 9.35 -6.59 -26.19
C PRO A 83 7.89 -6.25 -26.50
N PRO A 84 7.23 -5.43 -25.66
CA PRO A 84 5.83 -5.09 -25.87
C PRO A 84 5.65 -4.00 -26.94
N PHE A 85 6.73 -3.31 -27.30
CA PHE A 85 6.73 -2.09 -28.10
C PHE A 85 7.55 -2.29 -29.37
N SER A 86 6.99 -1.89 -30.51
CA SER A 86 7.64 -2.05 -31.81
C SER A 86 8.66 -0.94 -32.13
N SER A 87 8.69 0.15 -31.34
CA SER A 87 9.63 1.28 -31.52
C SER A 87 9.79 2.11 -30.23
N PRO A 88 10.88 2.88 -30.04
CA PRO A 88 11.05 3.81 -28.91
C PRO A 88 9.88 4.77 -28.69
N GLN A 89 9.30 5.28 -29.77
CA GLN A 89 8.11 6.13 -29.70
C GLN A 89 6.89 5.36 -29.16
N ALA A 90 6.74 4.08 -29.52
CA ALA A 90 5.70 3.22 -28.99
C ALA A 90 5.89 2.93 -27.48
N LEU A 91 7.13 2.89 -26.98
CA LEU A 91 7.41 2.86 -25.53
C LEU A 91 6.92 4.14 -24.85
N GLU A 92 7.17 5.29 -25.46
CA GLU A 92 6.79 6.60 -24.90
C GLU A 92 5.28 6.83 -24.94
N GLU A 93 4.60 6.30 -25.95
CA GLU A 93 3.16 6.43 -26.16
C GLU A 93 2.33 5.29 -25.54
N GLY A 94 2.96 4.26 -24.97
CA GLY A 94 2.24 3.09 -24.42
C GLY A 94 1.42 2.34 -25.48
N LYS A 95 1.86 2.36 -26.75
CA LYS A 95 1.16 1.70 -27.86
C LYS A 95 1.78 0.34 -28.12
N ILE A 96 1.02 -0.72 -27.85
CA ILE A 96 1.41 -2.10 -28.12
C ILE A 96 0.65 -2.67 -29.33
N GLY A 97 1.31 -3.53 -30.09
CA GLY A 97 0.64 -4.54 -30.92
C GLY A 97 0.48 -5.85 -30.12
N GLY A 98 -0.72 -6.13 -29.58
CA GLY A 98 -1.02 -7.36 -28.82
C GLY A 98 -2.16 -7.23 -27.79
N GLU A 99 -2.63 -8.35 -27.23
CA GLU A 99 -3.77 -8.44 -26.28
C GLU A 99 -3.39 -8.20 -24.78
N GLY A 100 -2.12 -7.90 -24.47
CA GLY A 100 -1.59 -7.80 -23.10
C GLY A 100 -1.52 -6.37 -22.52
N PHE A 101 -0.90 -6.24 -21.34
CA PHE A 101 -0.65 -4.98 -20.64
C PHE A 101 0.13 -4.00 -21.55
N PRO A 102 -0.46 -2.83 -21.88
CA PRO A 102 0.02 -1.95 -22.95
C PRO A 102 1.20 -1.04 -22.56
N PHE A 103 1.71 -1.11 -21.33
CA PHE A 103 2.67 -0.14 -20.82
C PHE A 103 4.03 -0.77 -20.47
N PRO A 104 5.13 -0.02 -20.57
CA PRO A 104 6.40 -0.47 -20.01
C PRO A 104 6.26 -0.63 -18.48
N PRO A 105 7.19 -1.35 -17.84
CA PRO A 105 7.23 -1.44 -16.39
C PRO A 105 7.13 -0.06 -15.72
N PHE A 106 6.61 -0.03 -14.50
CA PHE A 106 6.62 1.17 -13.69
C PHE A 106 8.06 1.53 -13.33
N LYS A 107 8.40 2.82 -13.38
CA LYS A 107 9.73 3.27 -12.96
C LYS A 107 9.78 3.32 -11.44
N TRP A 108 10.85 2.74 -10.90
CA TRP A 108 11.08 2.72 -9.46
C TRP A 108 11.30 4.14 -8.93
N ASP A 109 10.52 4.52 -7.93
CA ASP A 109 10.70 5.75 -7.16
C ASP A 109 10.47 5.48 -5.66
N GLU A 110 11.47 5.75 -4.82
CA GLU A 110 11.43 5.38 -3.41
C GLU A 110 10.33 6.11 -2.63
N THR A 111 10.16 7.41 -2.87
CA THR A 111 9.19 8.25 -2.16
C THR A 111 7.76 7.87 -2.51
N ARG A 112 7.47 7.69 -3.80
CA ARG A 112 6.17 7.26 -4.30
C ARG A 112 5.82 5.86 -3.78
N ARG A 113 6.78 4.94 -3.76
CA ARG A 113 6.56 3.60 -3.20
C ARG A 113 6.24 3.62 -1.72
N ALA A 114 6.87 4.50 -0.92
CA ALA A 114 6.53 4.65 0.49
C ALA A 114 5.07 5.09 0.68
N LEU A 115 4.58 6.02 -0.14
CA LEU A 115 3.19 6.46 -0.15
C LEU A 115 2.22 5.33 -0.54
N LEU A 116 2.53 4.60 -1.62
CA LEU A 116 1.67 3.51 -2.09
C LEU A 116 1.58 2.36 -1.09
N ARG A 117 2.68 2.02 -0.42
CA ARG A 117 2.67 1.02 0.66
C ARG A 117 1.80 1.49 1.83
N ALA A 118 1.98 2.74 2.28
CA ALA A 118 1.18 3.30 3.36
C ALA A 118 -0.33 3.33 3.03
N GLU A 119 -0.67 3.63 1.78
CA GLU A 119 -2.05 3.56 1.29
C GLU A 119 -2.63 2.13 1.33
N LEU A 120 -1.83 1.13 0.95
CA LEU A 120 -2.25 -0.27 1.04
C LEU A 120 -2.36 -0.75 2.49
N ASP A 121 -1.41 -0.40 3.36
CA ASP A 121 -1.44 -0.77 4.77
C ASP A 121 -2.70 -0.22 5.46
N ALA A 122 -3.03 1.06 5.20
CA ALA A 122 -4.26 1.67 5.70
C ALA A 122 -5.53 1.02 5.11
N ALA A 123 -5.54 0.71 3.80
CA ALA A 123 -6.67 0.05 3.17
C ALA A 123 -6.91 -1.36 3.73
N TYR A 124 -5.85 -2.15 3.92
CA TYR A 124 -5.96 -3.48 4.52
C TYR A 124 -6.35 -3.41 5.99
N ALA A 125 -5.81 -2.46 6.77
CA ALA A 125 -6.25 -2.26 8.14
C ALA A 125 -7.77 -2.05 8.22
N ARG A 126 -8.35 -1.26 7.29
CA ARG A 126 -9.79 -1.10 7.18
C ARG A 126 -10.49 -2.38 6.73
N LEU A 127 -9.99 -3.10 5.72
CA LEU A 127 -10.59 -4.36 5.29
C LEU A 127 -10.59 -5.44 6.39
N TYR A 128 -9.60 -5.42 7.28
CA TYR A 128 -9.53 -6.30 8.45
C TYR A 128 -10.40 -5.84 9.63
N GLY A 129 -11.10 -4.69 9.51
CA GLY A 129 -11.94 -4.18 10.59
C GLY A 129 -11.19 -3.62 11.78
N LEU A 130 -9.94 -3.20 11.56
CA LEU A 130 -9.17 -2.57 12.62
C LEU A 130 -9.75 -1.20 12.97
N THR A 131 -9.64 -0.81 14.23
CA THR A 131 -9.84 0.59 14.63
C THR A 131 -8.55 1.40 14.41
N ARG A 132 -8.66 2.73 14.36
CA ARG A 132 -7.46 3.60 14.29
C ARG A 132 -6.52 3.36 15.46
N LYS A 133 -7.06 3.13 16.66
CA LYS A 133 -6.28 2.73 17.85
C LYS A 133 -5.52 1.41 17.65
N GLN A 134 -6.17 0.40 17.08
CA GLN A 134 -5.50 -0.88 16.78
C GLN A 134 -4.43 -0.74 15.71
N LEU A 135 -4.64 0.10 14.70
CA LEU A 135 -3.63 0.42 13.70
C LEU A 135 -2.43 1.15 14.33
N ARG A 136 -2.66 2.14 15.21
CA ARG A 136 -1.61 2.81 15.98
C ARG A 136 -0.80 1.80 16.80
N TYR A 137 -1.47 0.84 17.46
CA TYR A 137 -0.80 -0.22 18.22
C TYR A 137 0.09 -1.10 17.34
N ILE A 138 -0.39 -1.50 16.15
CA ILE A 138 0.40 -2.30 15.21
C ILE A 138 1.64 -1.52 14.75
N LEU A 139 1.48 -0.23 14.42
CA LEU A 139 2.59 0.61 13.96
C LEU A 139 3.60 0.85 15.08
N ASP A 140 3.13 1.25 16.25
CA ASP A 140 3.96 1.56 17.41
C ASP A 140 3.15 1.49 18.71
N PRO A 141 3.27 0.41 19.51
CA PRO A 141 2.58 0.31 20.78
C PRO A 141 2.89 1.45 21.76
N ALA A 142 4.10 2.03 21.67
CA ALA A 142 4.53 3.13 22.53
C ALA A 142 3.82 4.47 22.21
N ASP A 143 3.06 4.53 21.12
CA ASP A 143 2.21 5.68 20.79
C ASP A 143 0.87 5.70 21.57
N LEU A 144 0.48 4.58 22.19
CA LEU A 144 -0.77 4.50 22.94
C LEU A 144 -0.56 4.89 24.40
N THR A 145 -1.58 5.49 25.01
CA THR A 145 -1.58 5.71 26.46
C THR A 145 -1.89 4.41 27.21
N GLU A 146 -1.54 4.33 28.50
CA GLU A 146 -1.85 3.17 29.36
C GLU A 146 -3.35 2.81 29.30
N ARG A 147 -4.21 3.82 29.33
CA ARG A 147 -5.67 3.65 29.26
C ARG A 147 -6.13 3.15 27.89
N GLU A 148 -5.49 3.58 26.81
CA GLU A 148 -5.76 3.07 25.46
C GLU A 148 -5.37 1.59 25.33
N LEU A 149 -4.26 1.18 25.97
CA LEU A 149 -3.74 -0.19 25.98
C LEU A 149 -4.60 -1.15 26.80
N ASP A 150 -5.09 -0.72 27.97
CA ASP A 150 -5.99 -1.50 28.83
C ASP A 150 -7.25 -1.99 28.10
N GLY A 151 -7.71 -1.22 27.11
CA GLY A 151 -8.90 -1.49 26.33
C GLY A 151 -8.65 -1.51 24.82
N ILE A 152 -7.72 -2.33 24.30
CA ILE A 152 -7.35 -2.32 22.88
C ILE A 152 -8.50 -2.67 21.90
N LEU A 153 -9.51 -3.39 22.37
CA LEU A 153 -10.71 -3.73 21.57
C LEU A 153 -11.81 -2.67 21.64
N ASP A 154 -11.77 -1.76 22.62
CA ASP A 154 -12.67 -0.62 22.70
C ASP A 154 -12.27 0.41 21.63
N PRO A 155 -13.16 0.91 20.76
CA PRO A 155 -12.80 1.93 19.77
C PRO A 155 -12.49 3.31 20.38
N TRP A 156 -12.75 3.53 21.67
CA TRP A 156 -12.46 4.80 22.34
C TRP A 156 -10.97 5.17 22.27
N GLU A 157 -10.69 6.43 21.95
CA GLU A 157 -9.35 7.01 21.87
C GLU A 157 -9.22 8.20 22.81
N GLU A 158 -8.09 8.25 23.54
CA GLU A 158 -7.72 9.41 24.35
C GLU A 158 -7.02 10.46 23.47
N VAL A 159 -6.22 9.99 22.52
CA VAL A 159 -5.46 10.84 21.60
C VAL A 159 -6.36 11.27 20.44
N ARG A 160 -6.68 12.57 20.41
CA ARG A 160 -7.55 13.14 19.37
C ARG A 160 -6.84 13.25 18.02
N ASP A 161 -5.63 13.81 18.03
CA ASP A 161 -4.79 13.99 16.86
C ASP A 161 -3.53 13.12 16.98
N PRO A 162 -3.55 11.89 16.42
CA PRO A 162 -2.38 11.03 16.42
C PRO A 162 -1.31 11.49 15.41
N LEU A 163 -1.60 12.44 14.52
CA LEU A 163 -0.64 12.98 13.57
C LEU A 163 0.20 14.12 14.13
N ASP A 164 -0.14 14.68 15.29
CA ASP A 164 0.68 15.66 16.01
C ASP A 164 2.07 15.07 16.36
N PRO A 165 3.17 15.57 15.76
CA PRO A 165 4.50 15.04 16.00
C PRO A 165 4.95 15.23 17.46
N GLN A 166 4.63 16.36 18.09
CA GLN A 166 5.05 16.64 19.46
C GLN A 166 4.31 15.74 20.45
N GLY A 167 2.99 15.58 20.25
CA GLY A 167 2.20 14.64 21.03
C GLY A 167 2.69 13.20 20.90
N TYR A 168 3.07 12.77 19.69
CA TYR A 168 3.67 11.45 19.48
C TYR A 168 4.98 11.27 20.24
N GLU A 169 5.92 12.22 20.12
CA GLU A 169 7.20 12.17 20.83
C GLU A 169 7.02 12.09 22.36
N GLN A 170 6.08 12.87 22.91
CA GLN A 170 5.77 12.87 24.34
C GLN A 170 5.23 11.51 24.80
N ARG A 171 4.34 10.89 24.03
CA ARG A 171 3.77 9.56 24.36
C ARG A 171 4.84 8.48 24.32
N VAL A 172 5.65 8.44 23.25
CA VAL A 172 6.73 7.46 23.12
C VAL A 172 7.75 7.60 24.24
N ALA A 173 8.11 8.83 24.62
CA ALA A 173 9.05 9.06 25.72
C ALA A 173 8.49 8.67 27.10
N ALA A 174 7.17 8.77 27.28
CA ALA A 174 6.49 8.43 28.52
C ALA A 174 6.06 6.95 28.62
N SER A 175 6.05 6.23 27.51
CA SER A 175 5.60 4.83 27.44
C SER A 175 6.54 3.90 28.22
N ASP A 176 5.94 3.00 29.01
CA ASP A 176 6.62 1.88 29.66
C ASP A 176 6.41 0.54 28.90
N PHE A 177 5.80 0.58 27.72
CA PHE A 177 5.47 -0.61 26.96
C PHE A 177 6.75 -1.39 26.57
N PRO A 178 6.84 -2.70 26.87
CA PRO A 178 8.11 -3.43 26.83
C PRO A 178 8.58 -3.83 25.43
N GLY A 179 7.82 -3.51 24.37
CA GLY A 179 8.06 -4.02 23.01
C GLY A 179 7.89 -2.97 21.91
N GLU A 180 8.43 -3.30 20.74
CA GLU A 180 8.30 -2.48 19.52
C GLU A 180 8.03 -3.40 18.32
N THR A 181 7.05 -3.06 17.48
CA THR A 181 6.68 -3.91 16.32
C THR A 181 7.73 -3.85 15.21
N PHE A 182 8.23 -2.64 14.89
CA PHE A 182 9.07 -2.40 13.72
C PHE A 182 10.35 -1.63 14.07
N ARG A 183 10.98 -1.97 15.19
CA ARG A 183 12.17 -1.29 15.74
C ARG A 183 13.21 -0.88 14.68
N VAL A 184 13.68 -1.84 13.88
CA VAL A 184 14.74 -1.60 12.87
C VAL A 184 14.30 -0.59 11.81
N LEU A 185 13.05 -0.67 11.37
CA LEU A 185 12.49 0.28 10.40
C LEU A 185 12.36 1.68 11.03
N LYS A 186 11.80 1.75 12.25
CA LYS A 186 11.64 3.00 13.01
C LYS A 186 12.99 3.70 13.25
N GLU A 187 14.00 2.96 13.72
CA GLU A 187 15.36 3.49 13.94
C GLU A 187 15.99 4.01 12.63
N LYS A 188 15.78 3.31 11.51
CA LYS A 188 16.25 3.75 10.19
C LYS A 188 15.56 5.05 9.76
N GLU A 189 14.24 5.12 9.85
CA GLU A 189 13.47 6.30 9.42
C GLU A 189 13.74 7.52 10.32
N LEU A 190 13.91 7.33 11.63
CA LEU A 190 14.31 8.40 12.53
C LEU A 190 15.68 8.97 12.15
N ARG A 191 16.61 8.12 11.71
CA ARG A 191 17.94 8.56 11.25
C ARG A 191 17.90 9.30 9.91
N GLU A 192 17.09 8.81 8.96
CA GLU A 192 17.06 9.32 7.59
C GLU A 192 16.14 10.53 7.41
N TYR A 193 15.01 10.55 8.13
CA TYR A 193 13.94 11.54 7.96
C TYR A 193 13.67 12.37 9.21
N GLY A 194 14.24 12.01 10.37
CA GLY A 194 13.97 12.69 11.64
C GLY A 194 12.60 12.38 12.24
N GLU A 195 11.86 11.43 11.67
CA GLU A 195 10.52 11.04 12.11
C GLU A 195 10.27 9.55 11.85
N TYR A 196 9.27 8.97 12.53
CA TYR A 196 8.77 7.65 12.16
C TYR A 196 7.85 7.76 10.93
N ARG A 197 8.45 7.94 9.75
CA ARG A 197 7.78 8.29 8.50
C ARG A 197 6.67 7.30 8.11
N THR A 198 6.91 5.99 8.25
CA THR A 198 5.91 4.96 7.93
C THR A 198 4.65 5.14 8.78
N ARG A 199 4.80 5.37 10.10
CA ARG A 199 3.65 5.63 10.99
C ARG A 199 2.85 6.83 10.50
N ARG A 200 3.51 7.97 10.22
CA ARG A 200 2.84 9.18 9.75
C ARG A 200 2.10 8.93 8.43
N LEU A 201 2.76 8.35 7.42
CA LEU A 201 2.16 8.11 6.11
C LEU A 201 0.96 7.17 6.16
N VAL A 202 1.03 6.10 6.98
CA VAL A 202 -0.07 5.14 7.13
C VAL A 202 -1.27 5.81 7.82
N LEU A 203 -1.04 6.60 8.86
CA LEU A 203 -2.11 7.34 9.54
C LEU A 203 -2.71 8.45 8.64
N GLU A 204 -1.90 9.16 7.86
CA GLU A 204 -2.41 10.11 6.86
C GLU A 204 -3.25 9.41 5.80
N ALA A 205 -2.82 8.24 5.32
CA ALA A 205 -3.61 7.43 4.39
C ALA A 205 -4.91 6.93 5.03
N TRP A 206 -4.88 6.54 6.30
CA TRP A 206 -6.06 6.11 7.06
C TRP A 206 -7.15 7.18 7.10
N GLU A 207 -6.78 8.43 7.43
CA GLU A 207 -7.70 9.58 7.50
C GLU A 207 -8.24 9.95 6.10
N ARG A 208 -7.39 9.88 5.06
CA ARG A 208 -7.84 10.11 3.67
C ARG A 208 -8.85 9.06 3.21
N LEU A 209 -8.60 7.78 3.52
CA LEU A 209 -9.43 6.67 3.06
C LEU A 209 -10.82 6.65 3.69
N GLU A 210 -11.01 7.24 4.87
CA GLU A 210 -12.33 7.42 5.47
C GLU A 210 -13.32 8.13 4.52
N ASN A 211 -12.80 9.01 3.68
CA ASN A 211 -13.59 9.86 2.80
C ASN A 211 -13.70 9.35 1.35
N VAL A 212 -12.99 8.26 1.00
CA VAL A 212 -12.80 7.84 -0.41
C VAL A 212 -13.35 6.45 -0.72
N ILE A 213 -13.32 5.51 0.24
CA ILE A 213 -13.75 4.12 0.01
C ILE A 213 -14.73 3.71 1.10
N GLN A 214 -15.90 3.21 0.71
CA GLN A 214 -16.89 2.70 1.65
C GLN A 214 -16.54 1.28 2.08
N PHE A 215 -15.80 1.15 3.19
CA PHE A 215 -15.54 -0.13 3.82
C PHE A 215 -16.79 -0.58 4.59
N HIS A 216 -17.57 -1.47 3.99
CA HIS A 216 -18.75 -2.04 4.64
C HIS A 216 -18.32 -3.19 5.57
N PHE A 217 -18.49 -2.99 6.87
CA PHE A 217 -18.33 -4.06 7.85
C PHE A 217 -19.59 -4.92 7.86
N GLY A 218 -19.51 -6.12 7.27
CA GLY A 218 -20.54 -7.13 7.46
C GLY A 218 -20.58 -7.54 8.94
N GLY A 219 -21.74 -7.35 9.58
CA GLY A 219 -22.00 -7.73 10.97
C GLY A 219 -22.21 -9.23 11.18
#